data_AF-A0A3M1ZAP2-F1
#
_entry.id   AF-A0A3M1ZAP2-F1
#
_cell.length_a   1.000
_cell.length_b   1.000
_cell.length_c   1.000
_cell.angle_alpha   90.00
_cell.angle_beta   90.00
_cell.angle_gamma   90.00
#
_symmetry.space_group_name_H-M   'P 1'
#
loop_
_entity.id
_entity.type
_entity.pdbx_description
1 polymer ?
#
loop_
_entity_poly.entity_id
_entity_poly.type
_entity_poly.pdbx_seq_one_letter_code
_entity_poly.pdbx_strand_id
1 'polypeptide(L)'
;MARRKTRAEEKVERLTWFALVGIFAVLSLLPENTFPNYAVPLAGAIVLFLSGFYQYARKWRVSPITWVAASILLVAAGYGWRVNPQIDLLPVSLLAFMIIIGFGVLTGET
;
A
#
# COMPACT_ATOMS: atom_id res chain seq x y z
N MET A 1 -26.59 -0.73 10.87
CA MET A 1 -26.69 -1.34 9.53
C MET A 1 -25.48 -0.92 8.73
N ALA A 2 -24.61 -1.85 8.32
CA ALA A 2 -23.48 -1.52 7.45
C ALA A 2 -24.03 -1.08 6.08
N ARG A 3 -23.67 0.13 5.64
CA ARG A 3 -23.98 0.60 4.29
C ARG A 3 -23.36 -0.38 3.30
N ARG A 4 -24.19 -0.98 2.44
CA ARG A 4 -23.71 -1.93 1.42
C ARG A 4 -22.76 -1.19 0.47
N LYS A 5 -21.48 -1.61 0.42
CA LYS A 5 -20.48 -1.06 -0.50
C LYS A 5 -20.98 -1.22 -1.95
N THR A 6 -20.64 -0.24 -2.78
CA THR A 6 -20.96 -0.34 -4.21
C THR A 6 -19.97 -1.28 -4.90
N ARG A 7 -20.39 -1.98 -5.97
CA ARG A 7 -19.46 -2.83 -6.76
C ARG A 7 -18.23 -2.06 -7.27
N ALA A 8 -18.37 -0.76 -7.52
CA ALA A 8 -17.28 0.09 -7.96
C ALA A 8 -16.24 0.33 -6.85
N GLU A 9 -16.69 0.49 -5.60
CA GLU A 9 -15.84 0.64 -4.41
C GLU A 9 -15.06 -0.65 -4.15
N GLU A 10 -15.74 -1.79 -4.12
CA GLU A 10 -15.09 -3.11 -3.95
C GLU A 10 -14.06 -3.41 -5.05
N LYS A 11 -14.32 -2.98 -6.29
CA LYS A 11 -13.39 -3.19 -7.41
C LYS A 11 -12.09 -2.40 -7.21
N VAL A 12 -12.18 -1.18 -6.66
CA VAL A 12 -11.03 -0.30 -6.45
C VAL A 12 -10.19 -0.78 -5.28
N GLU A 13 -10.84 -1.24 -4.22
CA GLU A 13 -10.18 -1.90 -3.08
C GLU A 13 -9.39 -3.13 -3.55
N ARG A 14 -10.03 -4.05 -4.29
CA ARG A 14 -9.35 -5.24 -4.87
C ARG A 14 -8.24 -4.88 -5.84
N LEU A 15 -8.41 -3.82 -6.65
CA LEU A 15 -7.36 -3.34 -7.54
C LEU A 15 -6.16 -2.79 -6.76
N THR A 16 -6.42 -2.11 -5.63
CA THR A 16 -5.37 -1.62 -4.73
C THR A 16 -4.59 -2.79 -4.15
N TRP A 17 -5.28 -3.80 -3.63
CA TRP A 17 -4.63 -5.01 -3.11
C TRP A 17 -3.84 -5.75 -4.19
N PHE A 18 -4.42 -5.87 -5.38
CA PHE A 18 -3.74 -6.46 -6.53
C PHE A 18 -2.47 -5.68 -6.89
N ALA A 19 -2.51 -4.34 -6.87
CA ALA A 19 -1.34 -3.51 -7.13
C ALA A 19 -0.26 -3.68 -6.05
N LEU A 20 -0.64 -3.74 -4.76
CA LEU A 20 0.29 -3.96 -3.65
C LEU A 20 1.01 -5.31 -3.79
N VAL A 21 0.29 -6.38 -4.09
CA VAL A 21 0.89 -7.70 -4.37
C VAL A 21 1.69 -7.67 -5.68
N GLY A 22 1.21 -6.91 -6.67
CA GLY A 22 1.87 -6.72 -7.96
C GLY A 22 3.27 -6.13 -7.84
N ILE A 23 3.52 -5.26 -6.84
CA ILE A 23 4.87 -4.76 -6.54
C ILE A 23 5.82 -5.94 -6.26
N PHE A 24 5.41 -6.89 -5.41
CA PHE A 24 6.23 -8.07 -5.10
C PHE A 24 6.38 -9.02 -6.29
N ALA A 25 5.31 -9.20 -7.07
CA ALA A 25 5.39 -10.01 -8.28
C ALA A 25 6.39 -9.45 -9.29
N VAL A 26 6.46 -8.13 -9.44
CA VAL A 26 7.48 -7.48 -10.29
C VAL A 26 8.88 -7.67 -9.70
N LEU A 27 9.06 -7.49 -8.39
CA LEU A 27 10.35 -7.68 -7.74
C LEU A 27 10.87 -9.11 -7.87
N SER A 28 10.01 -10.12 -7.79
CA SER A 28 10.41 -11.53 -7.88
C SER A 28 10.81 -11.97 -9.29
N LEU A 29 10.44 -11.19 -10.32
CA LEU A 29 10.81 -11.46 -11.71
C LEU A 29 12.14 -10.78 -12.10
N LEU A 30 12.64 -9.89 -11.26
CA LEU A 30 13.86 -9.12 -11.52
C LEU A 30 15.04 -9.68 -10.71
N PRO A 31 16.27 -9.51 -11.20
CA PRO A 31 17.46 -9.84 -10.42
C PRO A 31 17.48 -9.08 -9.09
N GLU A 32 18.06 -9.70 -8.06
CA GLU A 32 18.32 -9.04 -6.78
C GLU A 32 19.14 -7.75 -7.00
N ASN A 33 18.91 -6.74 -6.17
CA ASN A 33 19.55 -5.42 -6.24
C ASN A 33 19.27 -4.59 -7.52
N THR A 34 18.29 -4.96 -8.34
CA THR A 34 17.87 -4.14 -9.50
C THR A 34 17.31 -2.77 -9.07
N PHE A 35 16.60 -2.73 -7.95
CA PHE A 35 16.02 -1.50 -7.39
C PHE A 35 16.62 -1.18 -6.02
N PRO A 36 16.68 0.12 -5.66
CA PRO A 36 17.11 0.51 -4.32
C PRO A 36 16.08 0.09 -3.27
N ASN A 37 16.53 -0.18 -2.04
CA ASN A 37 15.69 -0.70 -0.95
C ASN A 37 14.49 0.19 -0.60
N TYR A 38 14.56 1.49 -0.86
CA TYR A 38 13.45 2.42 -0.65
C TYR A 38 12.38 2.36 -1.74
N ALA A 39 12.60 1.67 -2.87
CA ALA A 39 11.67 1.62 -3.99
C ALA A 39 10.36 0.93 -3.61
N VAL A 40 10.43 -0.16 -2.84
CA VAL A 40 9.26 -0.94 -2.40
C VAL A 40 8.33 -0.11 -1.51
N PRO A 41 8.80 0.49 -0.40
CA PRO A 41 7.92 1.32 0.42
C PRO A 41 7.44 2.56 -0.34
N LEU A 42 8.24 3.14 -1.24
CA LEU A 42 7.81 4.27 -2.06
C LEU A 42 6.64 3.88 -2.99
N ALA A 43 6.77 2.78 -3.72
CA ALA A 43 5.71 2.28 -4.60
C ALA A 43 4.44 1.96 -3.81
N GLY A 44 4.58 1.32 -2.65
CA GLY A 44 3.46 1.04 -1.75
C GLY A 44 2.76 2.32 -1.27
N ALA A 45 3.52 3.32 -0.83
CA ALA A 45 2.98 4.62 -0.43
C ALA A 45 2.19 5.28 -1.57
N ILE A 46 2.76 5.30 -2.78
CA ILE A 46 2.10 5.88 -3.96
C ILE A 46 0.78 5.16 -4.24
N VAL A 47 0.76 3.82 -4.26
CA VAL A 47 -0.45 3.04 -4.51
C VAL A 47 -1.53 3.33 -3.46
N LEU A 48 -1.17 3.32 -2.17
CA LEU A 48 -2.11 3.59 -1.09
C LEU A 48 -2.63 5.02 -1.10
N PHE A 49 -1.77 6.01 -1.35
CA PHE A 49 -2.19 7.41 -1.45
C PHE A 49 -3.10 7.63 -2.66
N LEU A 50 -2.72 7.15 -3.85
CA LEU A 50 -3.56 7.30 -5.05
C LEU A 50 -4.93 6.64 -4.87
N SER A 51 -4.96 5.44 -4.29
CA SER A 51 -6.22 4.76 -3.96
C SER A 51 -7.03 5.57 -2.94
N GLY A 52 -6.42 5.95 -1.81
CA GLY A 52 -7.08 6.71 -0.75
C GLY A 52 -7.65 8.03 -1.25
N PHE A 53 -6.88 8.80 -2.02
CA PHE A 53 -7.36 10.07 -2.61
C PHE A 53 -8.48 9.83 -3.62
N TYR A 54 -8.36 8.82 -4.47
CA TYR A 54 -9.40 8.50 -5.46
C TYR A 54 -10.72 8.10 -4.79
N GLN A 55 -10.67 7.25 -3.77
CA GLN A 55 -11.84 6.85 -2.99
C GLN A 55 -12.43 8.04 -2.21
N TYR A 56 -11.58 8.87 -1.60
CA TYR A 56 -11.99 10.08 -0.88
C TYR A 56 -12.70 11.08 -1.79
N ALA A 57 -12.16 11.33 -3.00
CA ALA A 57 -12.76 12.22 -3.99
C ALA A 57 -14.17 11.75 -4.42
N ARG A 58 -14.42 10.45 -4.40
CA ARG A 58 -15.73 9.84 -4.69
C ARG A 58 -16.65 9.74 -3.47
N LYS A 59 -16.24 10.28 -2.31
CA LYS A 59 -16.97 10.20 -1.03
C LYS A 59 -17.20 8.75 -0.58
N TRP A 60 -16.33 7.83 -0.99
CA TRP A 60 -16.29 6.47 -0.45
C TRP A 60 -15.53 6.45 0.86
N ARG A 61 -15.83 5.46 1.70
CA ARG A 61 -15.27 5.41 3.05
C ARG A 61 -13.87 4.80 2.97
N VAL A 62 -12.86 5.62 3.28
CA VAL A 62 -11.47 5.18 3.34
C VAL A 62 -11.12 4.92 4.81
N SER A 63 -10.53 3.76 5.10
CA SER A 63 -10.07 3.45 6.44
C SER A 63 -8.93 4.40 6.85
N PRO A 64 -8.94 4.95 8.08
CA PRO A 64 -7.81 5.73 8.61
C PRO A 64 -6.48 4.98 8.55
N ILE A 65 -6.52 3.64 8.64
CA ILE A 65 -5.33 2.78 8.59
C ILE A 65 -4.63 2.88 7.24
N THR A 66 -5.37 3.06 6.13
CA THR A 66 -4.79 3.27 4.79
C THR A 66 -3.88 4.48 4.75
N TRP A 67 -4.30 5.59 5.35
CA TRP A 67 -3.50 6.82 5.42
C TRP A 67 -2.28 6.67 6.32
N VAL A 68 -2.44 6.00 7.46
CA VAL A 68 -1.34 5.74 8.39
C VAL A 68 -0.29 4.85 7.72
N ALA A 69 -0.70 3.74 7.10
CA ALA A 69 0.21 2.85 6.39
C ALA A 69 0.93 3.57 5.23
N ALA A 70 0.21 4.34 4.41
CA ALA A 70 0.80 5.13 3.33
C ALA A 70 1.86 6.12 3.85
N SER A 71 1.57 6.78 4.97
CA SER A 71 2.48 7.74 5.60
C SER A 71 3.73 7.05 6.18
N ILE A 72 3.56 5.91 6.85
CA ILE A 72 4.68 5.11 7.37
C ILE A 72 5.60 4.67 6.23
N LEU A 73 5.02 4.19 5.13
CA LEU A 73 5.78 3.76 3.95
C LEU A 73 6.52 4.93 3.30
N LEU A 74 5.90 6.11 3.21
CA LEU A 74 6.55 7.31 2.67
C LEU A 74 7.72 7.76 3.54
N VAL A 75 7.55 7.74 4.86
CA VAL A 75 8.64 8.06 5.81
C VAL A 75 9.76 7.03 5.72
N ALA A 76 9.43 5.73 5.64
CA ALA A 76 10.41 4.66 5.47
C ALA A 76 11.20 4.83 4.17
N ALA A 77 10.52 5.12 3.06
CA ALA A 77 11.17 5.41 1.78
C ALA A 77 12.09 6.63 1.86
N GLY A 78 11.65 7.72 2.49
CA GLY A 78 12.47 8.92 2.70
C GLY A 78 13.70 8.64 3.55
N TYR A 79 13.55 7.85 4.62
CA TYR A 79 14.65 7.43 5.48
C TYR A 79 15.67 6.58 4.72
N GLY A 80 15.20 5.58 3.97
CA GLY A 80 16.06 4.77 3.10
C GLY A 80 16.77 5.62 2.05
N TRP A 81 16.09 6.57 1.42
CA TRP A 81 16.71 7.40 0.41
C TRP A 81 17.76 8.37 0.95
N ARG A 82 17.52 9.00 2.11
CA ARG A 82 18.35 10.12 2.61
C ARG A 82 19.28 9.77 3.76
N VAL A 83 18.94 8.80 4.59
CA VAL A 83 19.66 8.52 5.84
C VAL A 83 20.47 7.24 5.74
N ASN A 84 19.84 6.13 5.33
CA ASN A 84 20.52 4.85 5.20
C ASN A 84 20.01 4.06 3.98
N PRO A 85 20.63 4.21 2.80
CA PRO A 85 20.23 3.49 1.58
C PRO A 85 20.37 1.96 1.63
N GLN A 86 21.18 1.45 2.56
CA GLN A 86 21.46 0.02 2.68
C GLN A 86 20.51 -0.70 3.65
N ILE A 87 19.66 0.05 4.37
CA ILE A 87 18.69 -0.57 5.28
C ILE A 87 17.67 -1.39 4.50
N ASP A 88 17.38 -2.60 4.97
CA ASP A 88 16.32 -3.42 4.40
C ASP A 88 14.94 -2.92 4.89
N LEU A 89 14.15 -2.40 3.95
CA LEU A 89 12.80 -1.88 4.19
C LEU A 89 11.71 -2.82 3.68
N LEU A 90 12.10 -3.96 3.13
CA LEU A 90 11.17 -4.96 2.61
C LEU A 90 10.28 -5.55 3.71
N PRO A 91 10.79 -5.90 4.92
CA PRO A 91 9.94 -6.38 6.01
C PRO A 91 8.88 -5.37 6.46
N VAL A 92 9.24 -4.08 6.54
CA VAL A 92 8.30 -3.00 6.90
C VAL A 92 7.20 -2.87 5.84
N SER A 93 7.58 -2.96 4.57
CA SER A 93 6.63 -2.89 3.44
C SER A 93 5.67 -4.08 3.45
N LEU A 94 6.18 -5.29 3.66
CA LEU A 94 5.38 -6.52 3.77
C LEU A 94 4.36 -6.43 4.91
N LEU A 95 4.79 -5.98 6.09
CA LEU A 95 3.91 -5.81 7.24
C LEU A 95 2.80 -4.80 6.94
N ALA A 96 3.12 -3.65 6.35
CA ALA A 96 2.13 -2.66 5.98
C ALA A 96 1.10 -3.22 4.99
N PHE A 97 1.54 -3.95 3.96
CA PHE A 97 0.64 -4.48 2.93
C PHE A 97 -0.23 -5.59 3.52
N MET A 98 0.34 -6.45 4.35
CA MET A 98 -0.38 -7.50 5.07
C MET A 98 -1.45 -6.91 5.98
N ILE A 99 -1.14 -5.84 6.73
CA ILE A 99 -2.11 -5.15 7.59
C ILE A 99 -3.24 -4.57 6.74
N ILE A 100 -2.94 -3.91 5.62
CA ILE A 100 -3.95 -3.29 4.76
C ILE A 100 -4.87 -4.34 4.14
N ILE A 101 -4.30 -5.38 3.54
CA ILE A 101 -5.08 -6.44 2.89
C ILE A 101 -5.86 -7.22 3.96
N GLY A 102 -5.22 -7.60 5.06
CA GLY A 102 -5.83 -8.35 6.14
C GLY A 102 -6.97 -7.58 6.81
N PHE A 103 -6.74 -6.31 7.15
CA PHE A 103 -7.78 -5.45 7.72
C PHE A 103 -8.94 -5.29 6.74
N GLY A 104 -8.65 -5.07 5.46
CA GLY A 104 -9.66 -4.98 4.41
C GLY A 104 -10.51 -6.23 4.26
N VAL A 105 -9.88 -7.41 4.26
CA VAL A 105 -10.57 -8.71 4.20
C VAL A 105 -11.43 -8.95 5.44
N LEU A 106 -10.94 -8.60 6.64
CA LEU A 106 -11.65 -8.87 7.90
C LEU A 106 -12.80 -7.90 8.16
N THR A 107 -12.64 -6.62 7.79
CA THR A 107 -13.59 -5.56 8.12
C THR A 107 -14.48 -5.15 6.96
N GLY A 108 -14.07 -5.45 5.72
CA GLY A 108 -14.64 -4.85 4.52
C GLY A 108 -14.38 -3.35 4.42
N GLU A 109 -13.48 -2.79 5.26
CA GLU A 109 -13.13 -1.37 5.32
C GLU A 109 -11.68 -1.14 4.85
N THR A 110 -11.48 -1.03 3.54
CA THR A 110 -10.31 -0.39 2.89
C THR A 110 -10.66 0.13 1.50
#